data_AF-B0JGU1-F1
#
_entry.id   AF-B0JGU1-F1
#
_cell.length_a   1.000
_cell.length_b   1.000
_cell.length_c   1.000
_cell.angle_alpha   90.00
_cell.angle_beta   90.00
_cell.angle_gamma   90.00
#
_symmetry.space_group_name_H-M   'P 1'
#
loop_
_entity.id
_entity.type
_entity.pdbx_description
1 polymer ?
#
loop_
_entity_poly.entity_id
_entity_poly.type
_entity_poly.pdbx_seq_one_letter_code
_entity_poly.pdbx_strand_id
1 'polypeptide(L)' 'MATANNLETLYQFSEGFSNLQARNIEIVQAAVNRLETRGIHQVFAAVDPMFILSGDKL' A
#
# COMPACT_ATOMS: atom_id res chain seq x y z
N MET A 1 -11.75 1.42 3.50
CA MET A 1 -10.31 1.07 3.57
C MET A 1 -10.03 0.00 2.55
N ALA A 2 -9.06 0.23 1.66
CA ALA A 2 -8.61 -0.73 0.66
C ALA A 2 -7.10 -0.94 0.80
N THR A 3 -6.60 -2.12 0.41
CA THR A 3 -5.17 -2.45 0.46
C THR A 3 -4.69 -2.92 -0.90
N ALA A 4 -3.68 -2.26 -1.46
CA ALA A 4 -3.02 -2.68 -2.69
C ALA A 4 -1.61 -3.20 -2.37
N ASN A 5 -1.20 -4.29 -3.00
CA ASN A 5 0.13 -4.88 -2.84
C ASN A 5 1.06 -4.64 -4.05
N ASN A 6 0.60 -3.83 -5.00
CA ASN A 6 1.34 -3.43 -6.19
C ASN A 6 0.74 -2.13 -6.75
N LEU A 7 1.43 -1.52 -7.72
CA LEU A 7 0.99 -0.26 -8.34
C LEU A 7 -0.27 -0.41 -9.22
N GLU A 8 -0.45 -1.54 -9.89
CA GLU A 8 -1.62 -1.77 -10.74
C GLU A 8 -2.91 -1.78 -9.93
N THR A 9 -2.95 -2.54 -8.83
CA THR A 9 -4.08 -2.58 -7.90
C THR A 9 -4.30 -1.22 -7.24
N LEU A 10 -3.23 -0.47 -6.95
CA LEU A 10 -3.34 0.90 -6.44
C LEU A 10 -4.06 1.83 -7.43
N TYR A 11 -3.69 1.77 -8.71
CA TYR A 11 -4.32 2.57 -9.75
C TYR A 11 -5.79 2.19 -9.96
N GLN A 12 -6.11 0.90 -9.93
CA GLN A 12 -7.51 0.43 -9.99
C GLN A 12 -8.36 0.99 -8.85
N PHE A 13 -7.84 1.02 -7.62
CA PHE A 13 -8.54 1.65 -6.50
C PHE A 13 -8.66 3.16 -6.65
N SER A 14 -7.63 3.82 -7.15
CA SER A 14 -7.67 5.27 -7.42
C SER A 14 -8.77 5.63 -8.43
N GLU A 15 -8.92 4.84 -9.49
CA GLU A 15 -9.99 5.02 -10.48
C GLU A 15 -11.38 4.75 -9.86
N GLY A 16 -11.51 3.67 -9.10
CA GLY A 16 -12.73 3.35 -8.36
C GLY A 16 -13.16 4.45 -7.39
N PHE A 17 -12.23 5.03 -6.65
CA PHE A 17 -12.50 6.14 -5.73
C PHE A 17 -12.88 7.43 -6.45
N SER A 18 -12.29 7.71 -7.61
CA SER A 18 -12.70 8.83 -8.47
C SER A 18 -14.16 8.67 -8.92
N ASN A 19 -14.54 7.49 -9.39
CA ASN A 19 -15.92 7.18 -9.80
C ASN A 19 -16.92 7.27 -8.64
N LEU A 20 -16.49 6.91 -7.42
CA LEU A 20 -17.30 7.01 -6.21
C LEU A 20 -17.33 8.42 -5.60
N GLN A 21 -16.67 9.39 -6.23
CA GLN A 21 -16.50 10.76 -5.73
C GLN A 21 -15.98 10.78 -4.28
N ALA A 22 -15.14 9.82 -3.92
CA ALA A 22 -14.51 9.79 -2.61
C ALA A 22 -13.58 11.01 -2.47
N ARG A 23 -13.65 11.66 -1.32
CA ARG A 23 -12.85 12.84 -0.99
C ARG A 23 -11.92 12.53 0.17
N ASN A 24 -10.94 13.42 0.38
CA ASN A 24 -9.96 13.30 1.46
C ASN A 24 -9.23 11.94 1.42
N ILE A 25 -8.85 11.49 0.22
CA ILE A 25 -8.20 10.20 0.04
C ILE A 25 -6.78 10.28 0.61
N GLU A 26 -6.48 9.45 1.59
CA GLU A 26 -5.14 9.23 2.13
C GLU A 26 -4.60 7.90 1.64
N ILE A 27 -3.34 7.92 1.20
CA ILE A 27 -2.60 6.74 0.75
C ILE A 27 -1.34 6.62 1.59
N VAL A 28 -1.21 5.52 2.32
CA VAL A 28 -0.02 5.22 3.12
C VAL A 28 0.72 4.07 2.45
N GLN A 29 1.94 4.32 1.97
CA GLN A 29 2.85 3.25 1.56
C GLN A 29 3.52 2.67 2.79
N ALA A 30 3.01 1.53 3.25
CA ALA A 30 3.66 0.70 4.25
C ALA A 30 4.78 -0.12 3.57
N ALA A 31 5.91 0.53 3.28
CA ALA A 31 7.13 -0.21 2.96
C ALA A 31 7.71 -0.76 4.27
N VAL A 32 7.59 -2.07 4.48
CA VAL A 32 8.12 -2.72 5.69
C VAL A 32 9.34 -3.56 5.31
N ASN A 33 10.56 -3.09 5.55
CA ASN A 33 11.69 -3.99 5.39
C ASN A 33 11.57 -5.14 6.41
N ARG A 34 11.59 -6.38 5.95
CA ARG A 34 11.61 -7.55 6.82
C ARG A 34 13.04 -7.82 7.25
N LEU A 35 13.27 -7.88 8.56
CA LEU A 35 14.55 -8.37 9.07
C LEU A 35 14.63 -9.89 8.82
N GLU A 36 15.56 -10.31 7.97
CA GLU A 36 15.82 -11.71 7.67
C GLU A 36 17.16 -12.12 8.27
N THR A 37 17.22 -13.33 8.83
CA THR A 37 18.48 -13.94 9.25
C THR A 37 19.01 -14.80 8.12
N ARG A 38 20.18 -14.44 7.58
CA ARG A 38 20.90 -15.16 6.53
C ARG A 38 22.21 -15.70 7.10
N GLY A 39 22.17 -16.94 7.58
CA GLY A 39 23.28 -17.53 8.32
C GLY A 39 23.54 -16.78 9.63
N ILE A 40 24.72 -16.18 9.75
CA ILE A 40 25.12 -15.36 10.91
C ILE A 40 24.86 -13.87 10.73
N HIS A 41 24.26 -13.45 9.61
CA HIS A 41 23.99 -12.05 9.31
C HIS A 41 22.49 -11.71 9.39
N GLN A 42 22.18 -10.49 9.80
CA GLN A 42 20.84 -9.93 9.73
C GLN A 42 20.78 -8.91 8.60
N VAL A 43 19.80 -9.06 7.70
CA VAL A 43 19.62 -8.18 6.54
C VAL A 43 18.20 -7.67 6.52
N PHE A 44 18.03 -6.37 6.30
CA PHE A 44 16.73 -5.79 5.98
C PHE A 44 16.41 -6.08 4.51
N ALA A 45 15.55 -7.08 4.27
CA ALA A 45 15.04 -7.39 2.94
C ALA A 45 13.87 -6.47 2.62
N ALA A 46 13.89 -5.84 1.45
CA ALA A 46 12.74 -5.12 0.93
C ALA A 46 11.59 -6.13 0.73
N VAL A 47 10.44 -5.88 1.33
CA VAL A 47 9.21 -6.60 1.00
C VAL A 47 8.43 -5.85 -0.06
N ASP A 48 7.53 -6.56 -0.73
CA ASP A 48 6.63 -5.96 -1.71
C ASP A 48 5.87 -4.78 -1.08
N PRO A 49 5.78 -3.63 -1.78
CA PRO A 49 5.14 -2.45 -1.24
C PRO A 49 3.66 -2.71 -0.97
N MET A 50 3.20 -2.37 0.24
CA MET A 50 1.79 -2.37 0.59
C MET A 50 1.28 -0.94 0.68
N PHE A 51 0.14 -0.67 0.07
CA PHE A 51 -0.53 0.62 0.08
C PHE A 51 -1.85 0.48 0.82
N ILE A 52 -2.09 1.31 1.81
CA ILE A 52 -3.36 1.42 2.52
C ILE A 52 -4.04 2.68 2.03
N LEU A 53 -5.27 2.54 1.53
CA LEU A 53 -6.08 3.65 1.08
C LEU A 53 -7.28 3.84 2.01
N SER A 54 -7.49 5.08 2.43
CA SER A 54 -8.66 5.51 3.17
C SER A 54 -9.21 6.79 2.56
N GLY A 55 -10.50 7.04 2.73
CA GLY A 55 -11.17 8.22 2.16
C GLY A 55 -12.65 8.19 2.51
N ASP A 56 -13.26 9.36 2.53
CA ASP A 56 -14.65 9.53 2.89
C ASP A 56 -15.51 9.60 1.62
N LYS A 57 -16.64 8.91 1.65
CA LYS A 57 -17.64 8.98 0.58
C LYS A 57 -18.64 10.10 0.93
N LEU A 58 -19.05 10.88 -0.07
CA LEU A 58 -20.19 11.80 0.03
C LEU A 58 -21.53 11.07 0.14
#